data_AF-A0A9E1RU53-F1
#
_entry.id   AF-A0A9E1RU53-F1
#
_cell.length_a   1.000
_cell.length_b   1.000
_cell.length_c   1.000
_cell.angle_alpha   90.00
_cell.angle_beta   90.00
_cell.angle_gamma   90.00
#
_symmetry.space_group_name_H-M   'P 1'
#
loop_
_entity.id
_entity.type
_entity.pdbx_description
1 polymer ?
#
loop_
_entity_poly.entity_id
_entity_poly.type
_entity_poly.pdbx_seq_one_letter_code
_entity_poly.pdbx_strand_id
1 'polypeptide(L)' 'MIEKVDKLERRTSLMKFGDVIHIDMVDGEGQSIFGAIEQRMEKTAQ' A
#
# COMPACT_ATOMS: atom_id res chain seq x y z
N MET A 1 -30.45 2.40 -20.23
CA MET A 1 -30.15 2.62 -18.80
C MET A 1 -29.38 1.37 -18.37
N ILE A 2 -28.05 1.46 -18.22
CA ILE A 2 -27.25 0.28 -17.85
C ILE A 2 -27.38 0.12 -16.34
N GLU A 3 -27.88 -1.05 -15.94
CA GLU A 3 -28.04 -1.48 -14.57
C GLU A 3 -26.70 -1.39 -13.83
N LYS A 4 -26.75 -0.81 -12.63
CA LYS A 4 -25.61 -0.60 -11.74
C LYS A 4 -24.81 -1.89 -11.59
N VAL A 5 -23.63 -1.92 -12.18
CA VAL A 5 -22.60 -2.91 -11.88
C VAL A 5 -22.38 -2.91 -10.37
N ASP A 6 -22.45 -4.12 -9.82
CA ASP A 6 -22.44 -4.51 -8.43
C ASP A 6 -21.56 -3.68 -7.49
N LYS A 7 -22.04 -3.54 -6.25
CA LYS A 7 -21.33 -2.91 -5.13
C LYS A 7 -20.03 -3.66 -4.82
N LEU A 8 -18.95 -3.31 -5.50
CA LEU A 8 -17.58 -3.55 -5.02
C LEU A 8 -17.33 -2.58 -3.85
N GLU A 9 -17.92 -2.86 -2.70
CA GLU A 9 -17.57 -2.20 -1.44
C GLU A 9 -16.07 -2.39 -1.23
N ARG A 10 -15.28 -1.33 -1.39
CA ARG A 10 -13.83 -1.38 -1.10
C ARG A 10 -13.68 -1.66 0.39
N ARG A 11 -13.39 -2.93 0.73
CA ARG A 11 -13.26 -3.38 2.12
C ARG A 11 -11.98 -2.90 2.79
N THR A 12 -10.94 -2.65 2.00
CA THR A 12 -9.65 -2.17 2.51
C THR A 12 -9.69 -0.66 2.67
N SER A 13 -9.51 -0.19 3.90
CA SER A 13 -9.35 1.23 4.20
C SER A 13 -8.05 1.76 3.58
N LEU A 14 -8.04 3.06 3.25
CA LEU A 14 -6.79 3.74 2.92
C LEU A 14 -5.89 3.83 4.15
N MET A 15 -4.60 4.04 3.90
CA MET A 15 -3.60 4.25 4.96
C MET A 15 -3.88 5.54 5.74
N LYS A 16 -3.51 5.52 7.02
CA LYS A 16 -3.66 6.61 7.98
C LYS A 16 -2.28 7.13 8.40
N PHE A 17 -2.26 8.33 8.98
CA PHE A 17 -1.03 8.85 9.57
C PHE A 17 -0.53 7.94 10.69
N GLY A 18 0.78 7.68 10.69
CA GLY A 18 1.44 6.71 11.56
C GLY A 18 1.64 5.35 10.93
N ASP A 19 0.88 5.00 9.87
CA ASP A 19 1.08 3.75 9.13
C ASP A 19 2.45 3.73 8.46
N VAL A 20 3.01 2.53 8.30
CA VAL A 20 4.29 2.30 7.63
C VAL A 20 4.07 1.38 6.45
N ILE A 21 4.64 1.74 5.31
CA ILE A 21 4.72 0.87 4.14
C ILE A 21 6.13 0.31 4.02
N HIS A 22 6.20 -0.97 3.70
CA HIS A 22 7.42 -1.69 3.36
C HIS A 22 7.20 -2.35 2.00
N ILE A 23 8.04 -2.00 1.02
CA ILE A 23 7.98 -2.56 -0.32
C ILE A 23 9.37 -3.12 -0.64
N ASP A 24 9.43 -4.43 -0.85
CA ASP A 24 10.67 -5.14 -1.18
C ASP A 24 10.41 -6.10 -2.34
N MET A 25 11.39 -6.23 -3.21
CA MET A 25 11.45 -7.27 -4.23
C MET A 25 12.56 -8.23 -3.87
N VAL A 26 12.16 -9.48 -3.62
CA VAL A 26 13.08 -10.56 -3.29
C VAL A 26 13.25 -11.52 -4.47
N ASP A 27 14.40 -12.16 -4.55
CA ASP A 27 14.64 -13.25 -5.50
C ASP A 27 14.00 -14.58 -5.03
N GLY A 28 14.28 -15.67 -5.76
CA GLY A 28 13.77 -17.00 -5.43
C GLY A 28 14.32 -17.59 -4.13
N GLU A 29 15.42 -17.04 -3.60
CA GLU A 29 16.02 -17.42 -2.31
C GLU A 29 15.55 -16.50 -1.16
N GLY A 30 14.75 -15.47 -1.47
CA GLY A 30 14.25 -14.50 -0.51
C GLY A 30 15.22 -13.35 -0.21
N GLN A 31 16.29 -13.19 -1.00
CA GLN A 31 17.24 -12.10 -0.84
C GLN A 31 16.71 -10.84 -1.53
N SER A 32 16.79 -9.70 -0.86
CA SER A 32 16.36 -8.42 -1.43
C SER A 32 17.23 -8.04 -2.63
N ILE A 33 16.59 -7.77 -3.77
CA ILE A 33 17.28 -7.48 -5.04
C ILE A 33 17.76 -6.03 -5.09
N PHE A 34 16.96 -5.10 -4.54
CA PHE A 34 17.21 -3.66 -4.63
C PHE A 34 17.33 -2.99 -3.26
N GLY A 35 17.14 -3.73 -2.16
CA GLY A 35 16.81 -3.17 -0.86
C GLY A 35 15.33 -2.80 -0.77
N ALA A 36 14.85 -2.60 0.46
CA ALA A 36 13.46 -2.26 0.71
C ALA A 36 13.22 -0.74 0.74
N ILE A 37 12.06 -0.32 0.25
CA ILE A 37 11.52 1.02 0.49
C ILE A 37 10.70 0.96 1.77
N GLU A 38 11.12 1.70 2.78
CA GLU A 38 10.36 1.89 4.02
C GLU A 38 9.96 3.36 4.19
N GLN A 39 8.66 3.62 4.32
CA GLN A 39 8.15 4.98 4.49
C GLN A 39 7.04 5.03 5.53
N ARG A 40 7.09 6.06 6.38
CA ARG A 40 6.03 6.37 7.34
C ARG A 40 5.12 7.46 6.78
N MET A 41 3.81 7.25 6.90
CA MET A 41 2.82 8.26 6.57
C MET A 41 2.80 9.34 7.66
N GLU A 42 3.34 10.50 7.35
CA GLU A 42 3.39 11.65 8.27
C GLU A 42 2.56 12.82 7.76
N LYS A 43 2.11 13.66 8.70
CA LYS A 43 1.46 14.93 8.34
C LYS A 43 2.53 15.84 7.77
N THR A 44 2.26 16.48 6.64
CA THR A 44 3.14 17.54 6.13
C THR A 44 3.24 18.65 7.17
N ALA A 45 4.46 19.02 7.56
CA ALA A 45 4.67 20.28 8.27
C ALA A 45 4.37 21.42 7.28
N GLN A 46 3.34 22.22 7.58
CA GLN A 46 3.05 23.43 6.81
C GLN A 46 4.12 24.49 7.05
#